data_AF-A0A1Q7A6M2-F1
#
_entry.id   AF-A0A1Q7A6M2-F1
#
_cell.length_a   1.000
_cell.length_b   1.000
_cell.length_c   1.000
_cell.angle_alpha   90.00
_cell.angle_beta   90.00
_cell.angle_gamma   90.00
#
_symmetry.space_group_name_H-M   'P 1'
#
loop_
_entity.id
_entity.type
_entity.pdbx_description
1 polymer ?
#
loop_
_entity_poly.entity_id
_entity_poly.type
_entity_poly.pdbx_seq_one_letter_code
_entity_poly.pdbx_strand_id
1 'polypeptide(L)'
;MDDLQKEEPAESDITEFIDIAQQLEKELTAIVIGQELVVRELLLALLAGGHVLLEGVPGLGKTLLVRTLSDALSLKFARIQFTPDLMPADIVGTTIVSEQSDGSATGSKRVFSFQPGPIFANIVLADEINRATPKTQSALLEGMQERTVSVGDATRPLPKPFFVLATQNPLEMEGTYALPEAQLDRFLLKIMVRFPNASNLLQIIDSTVGIQTKRATQMASGEQLARLIDTAKAVPVATHLKEYAVRLLLATHPETAEAPEMVHSFVRYGASPRGLQAMIMTSKVRALLEGRFNVSLEDIQAVALPALRHRLILNFDGLAEGITAEEVIGEIIKEIEDE
;
A
#
# COMPACT_ATOMS: atom_id res chain seq x y z
N MET A 1 15.88 -27.85 12.54
CA MET A 1 14.69 -28.40 13.21
C MET A 1 14.60 -27.67 14.53
N ASP A 2 13.98 -26.50 14.50
CA ASP A 2 13.58 -25.75 15.68
C ASP A 2 12.11 -25.42 15.45
N ASP A 3 11.26 -25.90 16.35
CA ASP A 3 9.82 -25.76 16.30
C ASP A 3 9.45 -24.28 16.44
N LEU A 4 9.21 -23.61 15.32
CA LEU A 4 8.40 -22.40 15.25
C LEU A 4 6.93 -22.80 15.43
N GLN A 5 6.57 -23.19 16.65
CA GLN A 5 5.18 -23.06 17.10
C GLN A 5 4.88 -21.55 17.09
N LYS A 6 4.31 -21.06 15.98
CA LYS A 6 3.69 -19.75 15.96
C LYS A 6 2.50 -19.84 16.91
N GLU A 7 2.65 -19.29 18.11
CA GLU A 7 1.55 -19.12 19.05
C GLU A 7 0.40 -18.43 18.31
N GLU A 8 -0.79 -19.06 18.33
CA GLU A 8 -2.00 -18.44 17.83
C GLU A 8 -2.24 -17.14 18.62
N PRO A 9 -2.70 -16.06 17.97
CA PRO A 9 -2.91 -14.80 18.66
C PRO A 9 -3.93 -14.98 19.78
N ALA A 10 -3.68 -14.35 20.94
CA ALA A 10 -4.62 -14.41 22.05
C ALA A 10 -5.96 -13.81 21.63
N GLU A 11 -7.07 -14.36 22.15
CA GLU A 11 -8.42 -13.87 21.85
C GLU A 11 -8.59 -12.38 22.18
N SER A 12 -7.89 -11.90 23.23
CA SER A 12 -7.83 -10.49 23.60
C SER A 12 -7.21 -9.61 22.51
N ASP A 13 -6.14 -10.07 21.88
CA ASP A 13 -5.41 -9.32 20.85
C ASP A 13 -6.23 -9.22 19.57
N ILE A 14 -6.95 -10.29 19.25
CA ILE A 14 -7.89 -10.32 18.12
C ILE A 14 -9.05 -9.37 18.38
N THR A 15 -9.61 -9.36 19.59
CA THR A 15 -10.72 -8.47 19.94
C THR A 15 -10.27 -6.99 19.89
N GLU A 16 -9.11 -6.66 20.46
CA GLU A 16 -8.53 -5.31 20.36
C GLU A 16 -8.32 -4.91 18.89
N PHE A 17 -7.85 -5.84 18.05
CA PHE A 17 -7.71 -5.60 16.62
C PHE A 17 -9.03 -5.24 15.96
N ILE A 18 -10.06 -6.06 16.16
CA ILE A 18 -11.39 -5.88 15.54
C ILE A 18 -11.94 -4.51 15.91
N ASP A 19 -11.92 -4.17 17.20
CA ASP A 19 -12.45 -2.91 17.71
C ASP A 19 -11.75 -1.69 17.10
N ILE A 20 -10.40 -1.68 17.13
CA ILE A 20 -9.63 -0.55 16.60
C ILE A 20 -9.80 -0.44 15.07
N ALA A 21 -9.75 -1.57 14.35
CA ALA A 21 -9.81 -1.57 12.90
C ALA A 21 -11.19 -1.10 12.39
N GLN A 22 -12.27 -1.53 13.02
CA GLN A 22 -13.64 -1.08 12.68
C GLN A 22 -13.87 0.39 13.05
N GLN A 23 -13.32 0.86 14.18
CA GLN A 23 -13.38 2.28 14.54
C GLN A 23 -12.62 3.15 13.54
N LEU A 24 -11.43 2.73 13.10
CA LEU A 24 -10.67 3.40 12.05
C LEU A 24 -11.43 3.45 10.72
N GLU A 25 -12.03 2.35 10.29
CA GLU A 25 -12.82 2.28 9.06
C GLU A 25 -14.01 3.26 9.11
N LYS A 26 -14.72 3.29 10.23
CA LYS A 26 -15.85 4.18 10.45
C LYS A 26 -15.43 5.65 10.45
N GLU A 27 -14.34 6.00 11.14
CA GLU A 27 -13.85 7.37 11.22
C GLU A 27 -13.38 7.88 9.86
N LEU A 28 -12.64 7.06 9.11
CA LEU A 28 -12.15 7.40 7.77
C LEU A 28 -13.31 7.56 6.79
N THR A 29 -14.28 6.65 6.80
CA THR A 29 -15.45 6.70 5.91
C THR A 29 -16.36 7.89 6.22
N ALA A 30 -16.42 8.33 7.48
CA ALA A 30 -17.19 9.51 7.88
C ALA A 30 -16.59 10.83 7.38
N ILE A 31 -15.30 10.84 7.02
CA ILE A 31 -14.57 12.02 6.55
C ILE A 31 -14.35 11.96 5.03
N VAL A 32 -14.05 10.79 4.48
CA VAL A 32 -13.78 10.56 3.06
C VAL A 32 -15.03 10.03 2.37
N ILE A 33 -15.77 10.95 1.75
CA ILE A 33 -17.08 10.69 1.18
C ILE A 33 -16.98 9.89 -0.12
N GLY A 34 -17.74 8.80 -0.21
CA GLY A 34 -17.93 8.04 -1.45
C GLY A 34 -16.74 7.21 -1.89
N GLN A 35 -15.85 6.87 -0.96
CA GLN A 35 -14.64 6.08 -1.18
C GLN A 35 -14.51 4.94 -0.17
N GLU A 36 -15.63 4.34 0.22
CA GLU A 36 -15.72 3.28 1.22
C GLU A 36 -14.79 2.10 0.87
N LEU A 37 -14.80 1.68 -0.39
CA LEU A 37 -13.93 0.60 -0.87
C LEU A 37 -12.44 0.97 -0.81
N VAL A 38 -12.08 2.22 -1.15
CA VAL A 38 -10.69 2.70 -1.12
C VAL A 38 -10.19 2.76 0.33
N VAL A 39 -11.01 3.27 1.25
CA VAL A 39 -10.72 3.27 2.69
C VAL A 39 -10.49 1.84 3.18
N ARG A 40 -11.37 0.93 2.78
CA ARG A 40 -11.27 -0.47 3.18
C ARG A 40 -10.00 -1.13 2.66
N GLU A 41 -9.73 -1.07 1.36
CA GLU A 41 -8.50 -1.62 0.76
C GLU A 41 -7.23 -0.99 1.35
N LEU A 42 -7.27 0.31 1.68
CA LEU A 42 -6.17 1.00 2.35
C LEU A 42 -5.90 0.42 3.75
N LEU A 43 -6.95 0.19 4.54
CA LEU A 43 -6.82 -0.43 5.86
C LEU A 43 -6.34 -1.88 5.76
N LEU A 44 -6.81 -2.63 4.76
CA LEU A 44 -6.31 -3.98 4.46
C LEU A 44 -4.78 -3.97 4.30
N ALA A 45 -4.25 -3.06 3.49
CA ALA A 45 -2.82 -3.00 3.25
C ALA A 45 -2.03 -2.49 4.47
N LEU A 46 -2.53 -1.47 5.16
CA LEU A 46 -1.88 -0.91 6.34
C LEU A 46 -1.74 -1.95 7.45
N LEU A 47 -2.85 -2.62 7.80
CA LEU A 47 -2.88 -3.60 8.88
C LEU A 47 -2.21 -4.93 8.46
N ALA A 48 -2.06 -5.18 7.16
CA ALA A 48 -1.19 -6.25 6.65
C ALA A 48 0.31 -5.87 6.68
N GLY A 49 0.63 -4.60 6.97
CA GLY A 49 2.00 -4.08 7.00
C GLY A 49 2.66 -3.93 5.63
N GLY A 50 1.86 -3.73 4.57
CA GLY A 50 2.33 -3.53 3.20
C GLY A 50 2.07 -2.12 2.67
N HIS A 51 2.64 -1.80 1.51
CA HIS A 51 2.54 -0.49 0.87
C HIS A 51 1.44 -0.46 -0.20
N VAL A 52 0.92 0.72 -0.49
CA VAL A 52 -0.20 0.91 -1.44
C VAL A 52 0.23 1.75 -2.62
N LEU A 53 -0.16 1.33 -3.82
CA LEU A 53 -0.18 2.17 -5.01
C LEU A 53 -1.62 2.61 -5.27
N LEU A 54 -1.87 3.91 -5.27
CA LEU A 54 -3.19 4.51 -5.41
C LEU A 54 -3.28 5.26 -6.75
N GLU A 55 -4.03 4.67 -7.68
CA GLU A 55 -4.22 5.23 -9.01
C GLU A 55 -5.57 5.93 -9.11
N GLY A 56 -5.60 7.10 -9.75
CA GLY A 56 -6.83 7.86 -9.96
C GLY A 56 -6.55 9.30 -10.35
N VAL A 57 -7.55 10.02 -10.81
CA VAL A 57 -7.37 11.41 -11.26
C VAL A 57 -7.09 12.38 -10.08
N PRO A 58 -6.48 13.54 -10.34
CA PRO A 58 -6.26 14.57 -9.33
C PRO A 58 -7.58 15.07 -8.72
N GLY A 59 -7.52 15.58 -7.49
CA GLY A 59 -8.66 16.21 -6.84
C GLY A 59 -9.65 15.26 -6.16
N LEU A 60 -9.43 13.94 -6.19
CA LEU A 60 -10.28 12.94 -5.53
C LEU A 60 -10.00 12.77 -4.03
N GLY A 61 -9.58 13.81 -3.31
CA GLY A 61 -9.41 13.72 -1.85
C GLY A 61 -8.32 12.75 -1.36
N LYS A 62 -7.40 12.29 -2.21
CA LYS A 62 -6.30 11.38 -1.84
C LYS A 62 -5.45 11.91 -0.68
N THR A 63 -5.10 13.20 -0.73
CA THR A 63 -4.34 13.87 0.34
C THR A 63 -5.15 13.97 1.62
N LEU A 64 -6.47 14.17 1.53
CA LEU A 64 -7.35 14.16 2.69
C LEU A 64 -7.36 12.77 3.33
N LEU A 65 -7.53 11.71 2.55
CA LEU A 65 -7.51 10.32 3.03
C LEU A 65 -6.25 10.00 3.84
N VAL A 66 -5.06 10.30 3.31
CA VAL A 66 -3.80 9.99 4.01
C VAL A 66 -3.60 10.87 5.24
N ARG A 67 -3.99 12.15 5.18
CA ARG A 67 -3.92 13.04 6.33
C ARG A 67 -4.82 12.57 7.46
N THR A 68 -6.07 12.24 7.15
CA THR A 68 -7.04 11.70 8.10
C THR A 68 -6.53 10.41 8.74
N LEU A 69 -5.93 9.51 7.95
CA LEU A 69 -5.31 8.28 8.45
C LEU A 69 -4.17 8.58 9.43
N SER A 70 -3.29 9.52 9.10
CA SER A 70 -2.17 9.88 9.97
C SER A 70 -2.62 10.54 11.27
N ASP A 71 -3.64 11.38 11.21
CA ASP A 71 -4.22 12.04 12.38
C ASP A 71 -4.88 10.98 13.30
N ALA A 72 -5.59 10.00 12.73
CA ALA A 72 -6.22 8.91 13.47
C ALA A 72 -5.21 7.98 14.20
N LEU A 73 -4.00 7.84 13.68
CA LEU A 73 -2.97 6.94 14.21
C LEU A 73 -1.84 7.66 14.98
N SER A 74 -1.90 8.99 15.06
CA SER A 74 -0.85 9.82 15.69
C SER A 74 0.57 9.48 15.21
N LEU A 75 0.68 9.25 13.90
CA LEU A 75 1.92 8.87 13.24
C LEU A 75 2.61 10.08 12.63
N LYS A 76 3.95 10.04 12.53
CA LYS A 76 4.69 11.07 11.80
C LYS A 76 4.36 10.94 10.31
N PHE A 77 3.82 12.02 9.74
CA PHE A 77 3.50 12.11 8.32
C PHE A 77 4.55 12.91 7.56
N ALA A 78 4.87 12.45 6.34
CA ALA A 78 5.58 13.24 5.35
C ALA A 78 4.92 13.11 3.98
N ARG A 79 4.87 14.21 3.23
CA ARG A 79 4.47 14.24 1.83
C ARG A 79 5.70 14.52 0.98
N ILE A 80 5.90 13.71 -0.04
CA ILE A 80 6.92 13.87 -1.07
C ILE A 80 6.17 14.06 -2.38
N GLN A 81 6.30 15.25 -2.97
CA GLN A 81 5.81 15.49 -4.31
C GLN A 81 6.89 15.05 -5.30
N PHE A 82 6.59 14.08 -6.15
CA PHE A 82 7.54 13.65 -7.17
C PHE A 82 7.49 14.64 -8.32
N THR A 83 8.65 15.20 -8.63
CA THR A 83 8.86 16.13 -9.74
C THR A 83 10.05 15.67 -10.57
N PRO A 84 10.18 16.09 -11.84
CA PRO A 84 11.28 15.66 -12.71
C PRO A 84 12.68 16.00 -12.18
N ASP A 85 12.78 17.05 -11.37
CA ASP A 85 14.01 17.55 -10.74
C ASP A 85 14.32 16.95 -9.37
N LEU A 86 13.38 16.20 -8.77
CA LEU A 86 13.56 15.58 -7.46
C LEU A 86 14.75 14.61 -7.47
N MET A 87 15.71 14.81 -6.57
CA MET A 87 16.88 13.94 -6.44
C MET A 87 16.64 12.86 -5.38
N PRO A 88 17.33 11.70 -5.48
CA PRO A 88 17.30 10.68 -4.44
C PRO A 88 17.58 11.25 -3.03
N ALA A 89 18.56 12.15 -2.91
CA ALA A 89 18.96 12.78 -1.66
C ALA A 89 17.83 13.59 -0.99
N ASP A 90 16.89 14.13 -1.77
CA ASP A 90 15.73 14.86 -1.24
C ASP A 90 14.71 13.92 -0.57
N ILE A 91 14.77 12.62 -0.89
CA ILE A 91 13.93 11.56 -0.28
C ILE A 91 14.65 10.95 0.93
N VAL A 92 15.90 10.52 0.72
CA VAL A 92 16.68 9.78 1.73
C VAL A 92 17.37 10.67 2.75
N GLY A 93 17.55 11.94 2.44
CA GLY A 93 18.33 12.87 3.26
C GLY A 93 19.77 13.00 2.78
N THR A 94 20.47 13.96 3.37
CA THR A 94 21.83 14.34 2.98
C THR A 94 22.71 14.58 4.19
N THR A 95 24.02 14.52 3.99
CA THR A 95 25.00 14.90 5.01
C THR A 95 25.39 16.36 4.79
N ILE A 96 25.06 17.21 5.75
CA ILE A 96 25.46 18.62 5.75
C ILE A 96 26.78 18.78 6.50
N VAL A 97 27.63 19.70 6.03
CA VAL A 97 28.85 20.09 6.73
C VAL A 97 28.55 21.40 7.45
N SER A 98 28.57 21.37 8.78
CA SER A 98 28.51 22.58 9.59
C SER A 98 29.92 22.95 10.06
N GLU A 99 30.26 24.23 9.98
CA GLU A 99 31.44 24.77 10.63
C GLU A 99 31.06 25.19 12.04
N GLN A 100 31.50 24.41 13.03
CA GLN A 100 31.28 24.77 14.43
C GLN A 100 32.46 25.63 14.89
N SER A 101 32.18 26.88 15.23
CA SER A 101 33.13 27.78 15.88
C SER A 101 33.31 27.33 17.34
N ASP A 102 34.31 26.48 17.54
CA ASP A 102 35.04 26.42 18.79
C ASP A 102 35.56 27.84 19.05
N GLY A 103 35.21 28.47 20.18
CA GLY A 103 35.59 29.85 20.52
C GLY A 103 37.11 30.12 20.65
N SER A 104 37.97 29.22 20.19
CA SER A 104 39.41 29.42 20.06
C SER A 104 39.80 30.04 18.71
N ALA A 105 40.79 30.93 18.74
CA ALA A 105 41.27 31.71 17.60
C ALA A 105 42.00 30.91 16.49
N THR A 106 41.89 29.57 16.49
CA THR A 106 42.64 28.69 15.60
C THR A 106 41.78 27.52 15.08
N GLY A 107 40.94 27.82 14.09
CA GLY A 107 40.37 26.83 13.15
C GLY A 107 38.92 26.42 13.41
N SER A 108 38.06 26.56 12.40
CA SER A 108 36.70 26.02 12.41
C SER A 108 36.75 24.49 12.25
N LYS A 109 36.09 23.75 13.16
CA LYS A 109 35.96 22.29 13.03
C LYS A 109 34.78 21.99 12.12
N ARG A 110 35.05 21.32 10.99
CA ARG A 110 33.99 20.79 10.11
C ARG A 110 33.33 19.57 10.77
N VAL A 111 32.04 19.68 11.07
CA VAL A 111 31.22 18.60 11.62
C VAL A 111 30.27 18.14 10.52
N PHE A 112 30.32 16.85 10.18
CA PHE A 112 29.37 16.23 9.25
C PHE A 112 28.15 15.78 10.07
N SER A 113 26.98 16.38 9.81
CA SER A 113 25.72 15.98 10.44
C SER A 113 24.73 15.48 9.40
N PHE A 114 24.03 14.41 9.72
CA PHE A 114 23.02 13.85 8.84
C PHE A 114 21.68 14.58 9.02
N GLN A 115 21.12 15.05 7.92
CA GLN A 115 19.78 15.61 7.87
C GLN A 115 18.83 14.56 7.27
N PRO A 116 17.92 13.96 8.07
CA PRO A 116 17.02 12.93 7.59
C PRO A 116 16.05 13.49 6.55
N GLY A 117 15.87 12.76 5.46
CA GLY A 117 14.86 13.06 4.47
C GLY A 117 13.43 12.71 4.93
N PRO A 118 12.42 13.07 4.13
CA PRO A 118 11.01 12.79 4.42
C PRO A 118 10.68 11.29 4.54
N ILE A 119 11.51 10.39 3.99
CA ILE A 119 11.31 8.94 4.13
C ILE A 119 11.38 8.46 5.60
N PHE A 120 11.99 9.24 6.51
CA PHE A 120 12.04 8.95 7.96
C PHE A 120 10.75 9.34 8.70
N ALA A 121 9.60 9.21 8.05
CA ALA A 121 8.27 9.35 8.62
C ALA A 121 7.61 7.96 8.71
N ASN A 122 6.59 7.81 9.56
CA ASN A 122 5.84 6.56 9.68
C ASN A 122 4.90 6.35 8.49
N ILE A 123 4.26 7.43 8.04
CA ILE A 123 3.42 7.45 6.84
C ILE A 123 4.05 8.40 5.82
N VAL A 124 4.38 7.88 4.65
CA VAL A 124 4.91 8.65 3.53
C VAL A 124 3.89 8.65 2.39
N LEU A 125 3.38 9.83 2.04
CA LEU A 125 2.62 10.06 0.81
C LEU A 125 3.60 10.42 -0.31
N ALA A 126 3.78 9.52 -1.27
CA ALA A 126 4.59 9.74 -2.48
C ALA A 126 3.67 10.13 -3.64
N ASP A 127 3.44 11.42 -3.82
CA ASP A 127 2.49 11.93 -4.80
C ASP A 127 3.09 11.95 -6.20
N GLU A 128 2.38 11.42 -7.19
CA GLU A 128 2.75 11.39 -8.61
C GLU A 128 4.11 10.71 -8.86
N ILE A 129 4.31 9.52 -8.28
CA ILE A 129 5.59 8.77 -8.32
C ILE A 129 6.13 8.59 -9.74
N ASN A 130 5.26 8.56 -10.75
CA ASN A 130 5.59 8.46 -12.16
C ASN A 130 6.21 9.75 -12.75
N ARG A 131 6.30 10.88 -12.04
CA ARG A 131 6.91 12.12 -12.55
C ARG A 131 8.41 12.24 -12.29
N ALA A 132 8.97 11.46 -11.36
CA ALA A 132 10.41 11.49 -11.10
C ALA A 132 11.17 10.47 -11.94
N THR A 133 12.47 10.69 -12.09
CA THR A 133 13.36 9.77 -12.81
C THR A 133 13.39 8.37 -12.16
N PRO A 134 13.69 7.30 -12.92
CA PRO A 134 13.80 5.94 -12.38
C PRO A 134 14.77 5.81 -11.19
N LYS A 135 15.83 6.63 -11.16
CA LYS A 135 16.80 6.64 -10.04
C LYS A 135 16.17 7.18 -8.75
N THR A 136 15.36 8.23 -8.85
CA THR A 136 14.63 8.82 -7.72
C THR A 136 13.52 7.90 -7.23
N GLN A 137 12.77 7.27 -8.16
CA GLN A 137 11.78 6.23 -7.82
C GLN A 137 12.43 5.08 -7.03
N SER A 138 13.59 4.60 -7.51
CA SER A 138 14.32 3.51 -6.87
C SER A 138 14.69 3.80 -5.41
N ALA A 139 15.03 5.05 -5.07
CA ALA A 139 15.40 5.43 -3.71
C ALA A 139 14.26 5.22 -2.70
N LEU A 140 13.00 5.53 -3.09
CA LEU A 140 11.84 5.25 -2.26
C LEU A 140 11.55 3.74 -2.17
N LEU A 141 11.60 3.05 -3.32
CA LEU A 141 11.29 1.62 -3.42
C LEU A 141 12.30 0.72 -2.69
N GLU A 142 13.57 1.13 -2.65
CA GLU A 142 14.61 0.48 -1.85
C GLU A 142 14.29 0.60 -0.36
N GLY A 143 13.94 1.81 0.11
CA GLY A 143 13.51 2.02 1.49
C GLY A 143 12.27 1.20 1.87
N MET A 144 11.32 1.03 0.95
CA MET A 144 10.15 0.15 1.15
C MET A 144 10.56 -1.31 1.36
N GLN A 145 11.49 -1.81 0.55
CA GLN A 145 11.87 -3.23 0.57
C GLN A 145 12.83 -3.56 1.73
N GLU A 146 13.86 -2.73 1.91
CA GLU A 146 14.95 -2.99 2.87
C GLU A 146 14.66 -2.46 4.26
N ARG A 147 13.65 -1.57 4.40
CA ARG A 147 13.31 -0.87 5.66
C ARG A 147 14.49 -0.13 6.29
N THR A 148 15.52 0.12 5.49
CA THR A 148 16.74 0.84 5.84
C THR A 148 17.15 1.66 4.64
N VAL A 149 17.94 2.70 4.89
CA VAL A 149 18.42 3.62 3.86
C VAL A 149 19.89 3.88 4.11
N SER A 150 20.70 3.81 3.05
CA SER A 150 22.15 4.05 3.12
C SER A 150 22.47 5.44 2.57
N VAL A 151 23.07 6.30 3.40
CA VAL A 151 23.50 7.65 3.01
C VAL A 151 24.97 7.83 3.43
N GLY A 152 25.83 8.03 2.44
CA GLY A 152 27.29 7.95 2.64
C GLY A 152 27.68 6.55 3.11
N ASP A 153 28.47 6.47 4.17
CA ASP A 153 28.98 5.21 4.72
C ASP A 153 28.09 4.62 5.85
N ALA A 154 26.91 5.18 6.10
CA ALA A 154 26.03 4.77 7.21
C ALA A 154 24.66 4.29 6.72
N THR A 155 24.30 3.07 7.12
CA THR A 155 22.95 2.51 6.96
C THR A 155 22.09 2.88 8.17
N ARG A 156 20.87 3.38 7.90
CA ARG A 156 19.96 3.92 8.90
C ARG A 156 18.61 3.21 8.82
N PRO A 157 18.06 2.71 9.94
CA PRO A 157 16.75 2.07 9.93
C PRO A 157 15.63 3.10 9.77
N LEU A 158 14.58 2.72 9.05
CA LEU A 158 13.33 3.47 8.96
C LEU A 158 12.48 3.27 10.24
N PRO A 159 11.62 4.23 10.60
CA PRO A 159 10.76 4.11 11.77
C PRO A 159 9.80 2.92 11.66
N LYS A 160 9.38 2.34 12.77
CA LYS A 160 8.38 1.26 12.80
C LYS A 160 7.12 1.77 13.50
N PRO A 161 5.91 1.57 12.94
CA PRO A 161 5.64 1.05 11.60
C PRO A 161 6.03 2.04 10.49
N PHE A 162 6.34 1.50 9.29
CA PHE A 162 6.65 2.26 8.07
C PHE A 162 5.66 1.90 6.97
N PHE A 163 4.90 2.88 6.50
CA PHE A 163 3.86 2.73 5.50
C PHE A 163 4.06 3.78 4.40
N VAL A 164 3.87 3.36 3.16
CA VAL A 164 4.04 4.21 1.97
C VAL A 164 2.76 4.09 1.16
N LEU A 165 2.19 5.24 0.85
CA LEU A 165 1.13 5.37 -0.13
C LEU A 165 1.68 6.17 -1.30
N ALA A 166 1.91 5.49 -2.42
CA ALA A 166 2.30 6.15 -3.66
C ALA A 166 1.06 6.45 -4.50
N THR A 167 1.00 7.61 -5.14
CA THR A 167 -0.08 7.93 -6.08
C THR A 167 0.43 7.95 -7.51
N GLN A 168 -0.43 7.58 -8.45
CA GLN A 168 -0.22 7.76 -9.87
C GLN A 168 -1.44 8.43 -10.51
N ASN A 169 -1.17 9.33 -11.44
CA ASN A 169 -2.18 9.96 -12.29
C ASN A 169 -2.10 9.30 -13.69
N PRO A 170 -3.11 8.52 -14.10
CA PRO A 170 -3.07 7.80 -15.37
C PRO A 170 -3.22 8.71 -16.60
N LEU A 171 -3.74 9.93 -16.44
CA LEU A 171 -3.98 10.86 -17.54
C LEU A 171 -2.74 11.67 -17.96
N GLU A 172 -1.67 11.61 -17.17
CA GLU A 172 -0.50 12.47 -17.38
C GLU A 172 0.52 11.80 -18.30
N MET A 173 0.56 12.26 -19.55
CA MET A 173 1.38 11.67 -20.62
C MET A 173 2.72 12.40 -20.85
N GLU A 174 2.88 13.61 -20.33
CA GLU A 174 4.08 14.42 -20.55
C GLU A 174 5.04 14.35 -19.36
N GLY A 175 6.30 14.00 -19.61
CA GLY A 175 7.35 13.96 -18.59
C GLY A 175 7.16 12.86 -17.53
N THR A 176 6.45 11.78 -17.86
CA THR A 176 6.24 10.65 -16.95
C THR A 176 7.13 9.44 -17.29
N TYR A 177 7.56 8.74 -16.24
CA TYR A 177 8.33 7.52 -16.26
C TYR A 177 7.48 6.44 -15.59
N ALA A 178 6.94 5.53 -16.40
CA ALA A 178 6.19 4.38 -15.89
C ALA A 178 7.07 3.55 -14.96
N LEU A 179 6.48 3.08 -13.86
CA LEU A 179 7.14 2.12 -12.98
C LEU A 179 7.24 0.78 -13.73
N PRO A 180 8.44 0.21 -13.90
CA PRO A 180 8.59 -1.17 -14.34
C PRO A 180 7.77 -2.13 -13.48
N GLU A 181 7.36 -3.25 -14.06
CA GLU A 181 6.51 -4.26 -13.44
C GLU A 181 7.15 -4.82 -12.16
N ALA A 182 8.47 -5.02 -12.18
CA ALA A 182 9.24 -5.43 -11.00
C ALA A 182 9.18 -4.41 -9.85
N GLN A 183 8.93 -3.12 -10.14
CA GLN A 183 8.74 -2.06 -9.14
C GLN A 183 7.31 -2.02 -8.64
N LEU A 184 6.33 -2.16 -9.53
CA LEU A 184 4.92 -2.29 -9.16
C LEU A 184 4.70 -3.48 -8.21
N ASP A 185 5.38 -4.61 -8.44
CA ASP A 185 5.26 -5.82 -7.63
C ASP A 185 5.66 -5.63 -6.15
N ARG A 186 6.36 -4.53 -5.81
CA ARG A 186 6.70 -4.16 -4.43
C ARG A 186 5.52 -3.60 -3.63
N PHE A 187 4.47 -3.13 -4.28
CA PHE A 187 3.26 -2.67 -3.60
C PHE A 187 2.37 -3.87 -3.27
N LEU A 188 1.86 -3.91 -2.04
CA LEU A 188 0.97 -5.00 -1.61
C LEU A 188 -0.31 -4.99 -2.43
N LEU A 189 -0.95 -3.81 -2.51
CA LEU A 189 -2.19 -3.58 -3.26
C LEU A 189 -2.04 -2.40 -4.23
N LYS A 190 -2.69 -2.52 -5.40
CA LYS A 190 -3.02 -1.39 -6.27
C LYS A 190 -4.51 -1.06 -6.12
N ILE A 191 -4.78 0.13 -5.62
CA ILE A 191 -6.13 0.63 -5.32
C ILE A 191 -6.54 1.64 -6.39
N MET A 192 -7.72 1.45 -6.96
CA MET A 192 -8.29 2.32 -7.98
C MET A 192 -9.30 3.29 -7.37
N VAL A 193 -9.03 4.59 -7.45
CA VAL A 193 -9.95 5.62 -6.98
C VAL A 193 -10.82 6.07 -8.15
N ARG A 194 -12.08 5.63 -8.12
CA ARG A 194 -13.08 5.97 -9.11
C ARG A 194 -13.62 7.38 -8.88
N PHE A 195 -14.11 8.00 -9.95
CA PHE A 195 -14.76 9.30 -9.85
C PHE A 195 -16.06 9.17 -9.04
N PRO A 196 -16.31 10.07 -8.05
CA PRO A 196 -17.51 10.01 -7.23
C PRO A 196 -18.77 10.22 -8.06
N ASN A 197 -19.86 9.57 -7.64
CA ASN A 197 -21.17 9.78 -8.24
C ASN A 197 -21.75 11.17 -7.85
N ALA A 198 -22.85 11.56 -8.48
CA ALA A 198 -23.48 12.87 -8.26
C ALA A 198 -23.87 13.12 -6.79
N SER A 199 -24.39 12.12 -6.08
CA SER A 199 -24.73 12.27 -4.65
C SER A 199 -23.49 12.50 -3.78
N ASN A 200 -22.40 11.81 -4.07
CA ASN A 200 -21.14 11.97 -3.34
C ASN A 200 -20.53 13.35 -3.62
N LEU A 201 -20.60 13.84 -4.87
CA LEU A 201 -20.16 15.18 -5.22
C LEU A 201 -20.93 16.28 -4.48
N LEU A 202 -22.26 16.14 -4.35
CA LEU A 202 -23.08 17.08 -3.57
C LEU A 202 -22.63 17.11 -2.11
N GLN A 203 -22.44 15.94 -1.49
CA GLN A 203 -21.93 15.86 -0.12
C GLN A 203 -20.50 16.42 0.03
N ILE A 204 -19.64 16.25 -0.98
CA ILE A 204 -18.29 16.85 -1.00
C ILE A 204 -18.39 18.38 -1.03
N ILE A 205 -19.33 18.95 -1.80
CA ILE A 205 -19.57 20.39 -1.81
C ILE A 205 -19.99 20.87 -0.43
N ASP A 206 -20.98 20.21 0.19
CA ASP A 206 -21.50 20.59 1.51
C ASP A 206 -20.43 20.51 2.61
N SER A 207 -19.55 19.51 2.54
CA SER A 207 -18.47 19.30 3.52
C SER A 207 -17.25 20.20 3.31
N THR A 208 -16.88 20.51 2.06
CA THR A 208 -15.66 21.28 1.73
C THR A 208 -15.90 22.78 1.71
N VAL A 209 -17.11 23.22 1.33
CA VAL A 209 -17.51 24.64 1.30
C VAL A 209 -18.13 25.09 2.64
N GLY A 210 -18.50 24.14 3.50
CA GLY A 210 -18.98 24.38 4.86
C GLY A 210 -17.89 24.74 5.88
N ILE A 211 -18.30 25.32 7.02
CA ILE A 211 -17.42 25.79 8.10
C ILE A 211 -16.81 24.65 8.97
N GLN A 212 -17.28 23.41 8.78
CA GLN A 212 -16.93 22.28 9.65
C GLN A 212 -15.84 21.39 9.05
N THR A 213 -14.57 21.65 9.39
CA THR A 213 -13.50 20.67 9.15
C THR A 213 -13.53 19.61 10.24
N LYS A 214 -14.12 18.44 9.94
CA LYS A 214 -13.99 17.27 10.82
C LYS A 214 -12.52 16.84 10.84
N ARG A 215 -11.90 16.83 12.02
CA ARG A 215 -10.57 16.24 12.23
C ARG A 215 -10.76 14.84 12.79
N ALA A 216 -9.95 13.91 12.30
CA ALA A 216 -9.94 12.57 12.86
C ALA A 216 -9.57 12.63 14.34
N THR A 217 -10.28 11.84 15.12
CA THR A 217 -9.93 11.56 16.51
C THR A 217 -8.81 10.52 16.57
N GLN A 218 -7.90 10.65 17.52
CA GLN A 218 -6.82 9.67 17.70
C GLN A 218 -7.41 8.35 18.21
N MET A 219 -7.28 7.28 17.42
CA MET A 219 -7.81 5.94 17.71
C MET A 219 -6.72 4.99 18.21
N ALA A 220 -5.49 5.09 17.67
CA ALA A 220 -4.38 4.22 18.07
C ALA A 220 -3.04 4.96 18.02
N SER A 221 -2.04 4.41 18.70
CA SER A 221 -0.64 4.82 18.63
C SER A 221 0.15 3.97 17.62
N GLY A 222 1.35 4.43 17.24
CA GLY A 222 2.25 3.66 16.37
C GLY A 222 2.65 2.30 16.95
N GLU A 223 2.82 2.21 18.28
CA GLU A 223 3.11 0.94 18.96
C GLU A 223 1.91 -0.02 18.93
N GLN A 224 0.69 0.50 19.13
CA GLN A 224 -0.53 -0.30 18.95
C GLN A 224 -0.64 -0.79 17.51
N LEU A 225 -0.44 0.07 16.51
CA LEU A 225 -0.48 -0.36 15.11
C LEU A 225 0.53 -1.47 14.80
N ALA A 226 1.74 -1.41 15.36
CA ALA A 226 2.72 -2.48 15.21
C ALA A 226 2.21 -3.81 15.79
N ARG A 227 1.58 -3.79 16.98
CA ARG A 227 0.94 -4.99 17.56
C ARG A 227 -0.19 -5.51 16.69
N LEU A 228 -1.07 -4.64 16.20
CA LEU A 228 -2.16 -5.02 15.32
C LEU A 228 -1.67 -5.73 14.05
N ILE A 229 -0.61 -5.21 13.44
CA ILE A 229 0.02 -5.83 12.26
C ILE A 229 0.57 -7.23 12.59
N ASP A 230 1.16 -7.41 13.78
CA ASP A 230 1.68 -8.71 14.19
C ASP A 230 0.56 -9.71 14.53
N THR A 231 -0.53 -9.26 15.16
CA THR A 231 -1.76 -10.05 15.36
C THR A 231 -2.32 -10.53 14.02
N ALA A 232 -2.47 -9.64 13.04
CA ALA A 232 -2.95 -10.00 11.71
C ALA A 232 -2.07 -11.05 11.02
N LYS A 233 -0.73 -10.99 11.17
CA LYS A 233 0.17 -12.01 10.63
C LYS A 233 0.00 -13.37 11.29
N ALA A 234 -0.33 -13.39 12.57
CA ALA A 234 -0.45 -14.61 13.38
C ALA A 234 -1.74 -15.39 13.11
N VAL A 235 -2.80 -14.76 12.55
CA VAL A 235 -4.06 -15.43 12.22
C VAL A 235 -3.82 -16.67 11.35
N PRO A 236 -4.35 -17.86 11.73
CA PRO A 236 -4.18 -19.07 10.95
C PRO A 236 -5.00 -19.06 9.67
N VAL A 237 -4.52 -19.77 8.65
CA VAL A 237 -5.25 -20.00 7.39
C VAL A 237 -5.28 -21.50 7.15
N ALA A 238 -6.47 -22.05 6.96
CA ALA A 238 -6.67 -23.46 6.69
C ALA A 238 -5.93 -23.89 5.40
N THR A 239 -5.47 -25.13 5.34
CA THR A 239 -4.68 -25.65 4.21
C THR A 239 -5.43 -25.54 2.89
N HIS A 240 -6.72 -25.92 2.85
CA HIS A 240 -7.54 -25.84 1.64
C HIS A 240 -7.68 -24.39 1.10
N LEU A 241 -7.67 -23.38 1.97
CA LEU A 241 -7.70 -21.97 1.54
C LEU A 241 -6.35 -21.51 0.97
N LYS A 242 -5.23 -22.02 1.50
CA LYS A 242 -3.92 -21.78 0.92
C LYS A 242 -3.80 -22.43 -0.45
N GLU A 243 -4.29 -23.66 -0.59
CA GLU A 243 -4.34 -24.39 -1.86
C GLU A 243 -5.21 -23.64 -2.88
N TYR A 244 -6.39 -23.18 -2.48
CA TYR A 244 -7.23 -22.33 -3.34
C TYR A 244 -6.49 -21.06 -3.81
N ALA A 245 -5.83 -20.33 -2.92
CA ALA A 245 -5.07 -19.14 -3.29
C ALA A 245 -3.91 -19.46 -4.25
N VAL A 246 -3.30 -20.65 -4.13
CA VAL A 246 -2.29 -21.14 -5.07
C VAL A 246 -2.91 -21.44 -6.43
N ARG A 247 -4.05 -22.14 -6.50
CA ARG A 247 -4.76 -22.37 -7.78
C ARG A 247 -5.10 -21.05 -8.46
N LEU A 248 -5.63 -20.09 -7.70
CA LEU A 248 -5.95 -18.76 -8.22
C LEU A 248 -4.71 -18.06 -8.80
N LEU A 249 -3.56 -18.15 -8.12
CA LEU A 249 -2.30 -17.63 -8.67
C LEU A 249 -1.87 -18.39 -9.93
N LEU A 250 -1.93 -19.72 -9.93
CA LEU A 250 -1.52 -20.54 -11.08
C LEU A 250 -2.40 -20.26 -12.30
N ALA A 251 -3.70 -20.13 -12.13
CA ALA A 251 -4.64 -19.78 -13.20
C ALA A 251 -4.39 -18.39 -13.82
N THR A 252 -3.59 -17.52 -13.20
CA THR A 252 -3.12 -16.30 -13.87
C THR A 252 -2.06 -16.54 -14.94
N HIS A 253 -1.47 -17.74 -14.98
CA HIS A 253 -0.36 -18.09 -15.87
C HIS A 253 -0.87 -18.84 -17.10
N PRO A 254 -0.67 -18.28 -18.32
CA PRO A 254 -1.21 -18.83 -19.57
C PRO A 254 -0.63 -20.20 -19.97
N GLU A 255 0.43 -20.68 -19.31
CA GLU A 255 1.00 -22.00 -19.54
C GLU A 255 0.39 -23.11 -18.68
N THR A 256 -0.46 -22.77 -17.70
CA THR A 256 -1.04 -23.73 -16.77
C THR A 256 -2.35 -24.30 -17.30
N ALA A 257 -2.67 -25.54 -16.93
CA ALA A 257 -3.93 -26.18 -17.33
C ALA A 257 -5.16 -25.62 -16.61
N GLU A 258 -4.95 -24.93 -15.48
CA GLU A 258 -5.99 -24.30 -14.66
C GLU A 258 -6.37 -22.90 -15.16
N ALA A 259 -5.68 -22.39 -16.19
CA ALA A 259 -5.92 -21.06 -16.71
C ALA A 259 -7.18 -21.01 -17.60
N PRO A 260 -8.08 -20.04 -17.39
CA PRO A 260 -9.19 -19.78 -18.30
C PRO A 260 -8.75 -19.51 -19.74
N GLU A 261 -9.63 -19.72 -20.73
CA GLU A 261 -9.36 -19.40 -22.15
C GLU A 261 -8.96 -17.93 -22.32
N MET A 262 -9.55 -17.03 -21.53
CA MET A 262 -9.22 -15.61 -21.51
C MET A 262 -7.76 -15.35 -21.12
N VAL A 263 -7.22 -16.12 -20.17
CA VAL A 263 -5.82 -16.00 -19.73
C VAL A 263 -4.89 -16.52 -20.81
N HIS A 264 -5.18 -17.69 -21.38
CA HIS A 264 -4.41 -18.23 -22.50
C HIS A 264 -4.32 -17.27 -23.69
N SER A 265 -5.42 -16.57 -23.98
CA SER A 265 -5.54 -15.70 -25.15
C SER A 265 -4.92 -14.31 -24.94
N PHE A 266 -5.01 -13.75 -23.73
CA PHE A 266 -4.73 -12.32 -23.51
C PHE A 266 -3.63 -12.03 -22.49
N VAL A 267 -3.17 -13.01 -21.71
CA VAL A 267 -2.13 -12.81 -20.69
C VAL A 267 -0.77 -13.26 -21.25
N ARG A 268 0.24 -12.41 -21.08
CA ARG A 268 1.63 -12.72 -21.42
C ARG A 268 2.39 -13.30 -20.24
N TYR A 269 2.19 -12.74 -19.05
CA TYR A 269 2.80 -13.22 -17.80
C TYR A 269 1.79 -13.10 -16.65
N GLY A 270 1.68 -14.19 -15.89
CA GLY A 270 0.86 -14.26 -14.68
C GLY A 270 1.45 -13.50 -13.51
N ALA A 271 0.70 -13.48 -12.40
CA ALA A 271 1.07 -12.74 -11.22
C ALA A 271 2.22 -13.41 -10.44
N SER A 272 3.10 -12.60 -9.84
CA SER A 272 4.24 -13.11 -9.08
C SER A 272 3.82 -13.78 -7.75
N PRO A 273 4.72 -14.55 -7.10
CA PRO A 273 4.47 -15.09 -5.75
C PRO A 273 4.15 -14.03 -4.67
N ARG A 274 4.49 -12.76 -4.90
CA ARG A 274 4.09 -11.66 -4.00
C ARG A 274 2.58 -11.41 -4.06
N GLY A 275 1.92 -11.71 -5.17
CA GLY A 275 0.47 -11.69 -5.29
C GLY A 275 -0.21 -12.66 -4.32
N LEU A 276 0.30 -13.89 -4.23
CA LEU A 276 -0.17 -14.87 -3.25
C LEU A 276 0.04 -14.41 -1.81
N GLN A 277 1.22 -13.85 -1.49
CA GLN A 277 1.48 -13.28 -0.17
C GLN A 277 0.53 -12.13 0.15
N ALA A 278 0.27 -11.25 -0.83
CA ALA A 278 -0.67 -10.15 -0.68
C ALA A 278 -2.08 -10.66 -0.38
N MET A 279 -2.60 -11.62 -1.17
CA MET A 279 -3.93 -12.21 -0.94
C MET A 279 -4.07 -12.83 0.45
N ILE A 280 -3.09 -13.62 0.88
CA ILE A 280 -3.14 -14.28 2.20
C ILE A 280 -3.05 -13.28 3.34
N MET A 281 -2.20 -12.26 3.22
CA MET A 281 -2.03 -11.26 4.27
C MET A 281 -3.26 -10.36 4.40
N THR A 282 -3.85 -9.93 3.29
CA THR A 282 -5.03 -9.07 3.32
C THR A 282 -6.31 -9.83 3.59
N SER A 283 -6.41 -11.12 3.25
CA SER A 283 -7.56 -11.95 3.62
C SER A 283 -7.68 -12.16 5.14
N LYS A 284 -6.54 -12.31 5.84
CA LYS A 284 -6.49 -12.34 7.31
C LYS A 284 -7.02 -11.05 7.92
N VAL A 285 -6.54 -9.91 7.43
CA VAL A 285 -7.01 -8.59 7.90
C VAL A 285 -8.49 -8.42 7.60
N ARG A 286 -8.96 -8.85 6.43
CA ARG A 286 -10.36 -8.76 6.05
C ARG A 286 -11.24 -9.59 6.98
N ALA A 287 -10.86 -10.84 7.26
CA ALA A 287 -11.59 -11.69 8.20
C ALA A 287 -11.76 -11.01 9.56
N LEU A 288 -10.68 -10.43 10.09
CA LEU A 288 -10.70 -9.68 11.34
C LEU A 288 -11.60 -8.43 11.24
N LEU A 289 -11.53 -7.65 10.17
CA LEU A 289 -12.44 -6.50 9.98
C LEU A 289 -13.93 -6.92 9.97
N GLU A 290 -14.24 -8.11 9.45
CA GLU A 290 -15.57 -8.71 9.50
C GLU A 290 -15.92 -9.31 10.88
N GLY A 291 -15.06 -9.16 11.89
CA GLY A 291 -15.25 -9.71 13.23
C GLY A 291 -15.03 -11.22 13.33
N ARG A 292 -14.39 -11.83 12.33
CA ARG A 292 -14.13 -13.28 12.28
C ARG A 292 -12.68 -13.60 12.66
N PHE A 293 -12.50 -14.72 13.34
CA PHE A 293 -11.21 -15.23 13.83
C PHE A 293 -10.49 -16.11 12.78
N ASN A 294 -11.18 -16.46 11.69
CA ASN A 294 -10.68 -17.33 10.64
C ASN A 294 -11.00 -16.76 9.26
N VAL A 295 -10.07 -17.02 8.33
CA VAL A 295 -10.22 -16.66 6.92
C VAL A 295 -11.26 -17.56 6.26
N SER A 296 -12.10 -16.98 5.41
CA SER A 296 -13.03 -17.70 4.52
C SER A 296 -12.57 -17.64 3.06
N LEU A 297 -13.22 -18.42 2.19
CA LEU A 297 -13.01 -18.35 0.75
C LEU A 297 -13.30 -16.94 0.20
N GLU A 298 -14.44 -16.39 0.64
CA GLU A 298 -14.90 -15.04 0.25
C GLU A 298 -13.83 -14.00 0.55
N ASP A 299 -13.11 -14.12 1.67
CA ASP A 299 -12.01 -13.20 2.05
C ASP A 299 -10.93 -13.12 0.98
N ILE A 300 -10.49 -14.28 0.49
CA ILE A 300 -9.45 -14.39 -0.55
C ILE A 300 -9.96 -13.81 -1.87
N GLN A 301 -11.20 -14.13 -2.25
CA GLN A 301 -11.79 -13.65 -3.51
C GLN A 301 -11.87 -12.12 -3.57
N ALA A 302 -12.36 -11.45 -2.52
CA ALA A 302 -12.50 -9.98 -2.64
C ALA A 302 -11.18 -9.22 -2.58
N VAL A 303 -10.11 -9.82 -2.02
CA VAL A 303 -8.78 -9.19 -2.03
C VAL A 303 -7.94 -9.56 -3.24
N ALA A 304 -8.35 -10.56 -4.03
CA ALA A 304 -7.62 -11.01 -5.22
C ALA A 304 -7.44 -9.89 -6.24
N LEU A 305 -8.50 -9.13 -6.53
CA LEU A 305 -8.43 -8.05 -7.51
C LEU A 305 -7.42 -6.94 -7.16
N PRO A 306 -7.48 -6.27 -5.99
CA PRO A 306 -6.47 -5.27 -5.61
C PRO A 306 -5.07 -5.86 -5.41
N ALA A 307 -4.96 -7.16 -5.11
CA ALA A 307 -3.67 -7.84 -4.99
C ALA A 307 -3.04 -8.22 -6.34
N LEU A 308 -3.81 -8.56 -7.37
CA LEU A 308 -3.24 -9.15 -8.59
C LEU A 308 -3.20 -8.20 -9.79
N ARG A 309 -4.05 -7.15 -9.83
CA ARG A 309 -4.22 -6.32 -11.04
C ARG A 309 -2.94 -5.68 -11.59
N HIS A 310 -1.99 -5.32 -10.73
CA HIS A 310 -0.71 -4.70 -11.12
C HIS A 310 0.42 -5.72 -11.32
N ARG A 311 0.10 -7.01 -11.18
CA ARG A 311 1.03 -8.14 -11.33
C ARG A 311 0.76 -8.94 -12.61
N LEU A 312 -0.34 -8.66 -13.30
CA LEU A 312 -0.68 -9.25 -14.59
C LEU A 312 -0.12 -8.42 -15.74
N ILE A 313 0.49 -9.09 -16.71
CA ILE A 313 0.99 -8.46 -17.93
C ILE A 313 0.18 -9.02 -19.09
N LEU A 314 -0.62 -8.15 -19.72
CA LEU A 314 -1.38 -8.51 -20.92
C LEU A 314 -0.47 -8.57 -22.16
N ASN A 315 -0.83 -9.40 -23.12
CA ASN A 315 -0.19 -9.45 -24.43
C ASN A 315 -0.73 -8.34 -25.36
N PHE A 316 -0.19 -8.27 -26.57
CA PHE A 316 -0.58 -7.23 -27.53
C PHE A 316 -2.06 -7.32 -27.92
N ASP A 317 -2.58 -8.54 -28.10
CA ASP A 317 -3.96 -8.76 -28.52
C ASP A 317 -4.95 -8.32 -27.43
N GLY A 318 -4.68 -8.67 -26.17
CA GLY A 318 -5.47 -8.21 -25.03
C GLY A 318 -5.49 -6.69 -24.90
N LEU A 319 -4.35 -6.02 -25.11
CA LEU A 319 -4.29 -4.57 -25.12
C LEU A 319 -5.06 -3.95 -26.30
N ALA A 320 -5.01 -4.57 -27.48
CA ALA A 320 -5.70 -4.10 -28.67
C ALA A 320 -7.23 -4.24 -28.55
N GLU A 321 -7.70 -5.30 -27.90
CA GLU A 321 -9.12 -5.54 -27.62
C GLU A 321 -9.65 -4.77 -26.41
N GLY A 322 -8.78 -4.06 -25.69
CA GLY A 322 -9.15 -3.27 -24.51
C GLY A 322 -9.47 -4.13 -23.28
N ILE A 323 -8.99 -5.37 -23.26
CA ILE A 323 -9.10 -6.28 -22.11
C ILE A 323 -8.37 -5.67 -20.92
N THR A 324 -9.00 -5.75 -19.76
CA THR A 324 -8.45 -5.23 -18.50
C THR A 324 -8.03 -6.36 -17.57
N ALA A 325 -7.08 -6.07 -16.67
CA ALA A 325 -6.71 -7.00 -15.60
C ALA A 325 -7.91 -7.30 -14.68
N GLU A 326 -8.80 -6.33 -14.48
CA GLU A 326 -10.06 -6.48 -13.76
C GLU A 326 -10.96 -7.58 -14.35
N GLU A 327 -11.14 -7.60 -15.67
CA GLU A 327 -11.94 -8.60 -16.36
C GLU A 327 -11.30 -9.98 -16.26
N VAL A 328 -9.99 -10.08 -16.51
CA VAL A 328 -9.23 -11.34 -16.42
C VAL A 328 -9.31 -11.95 -15.02
N ILE A 329 -9.04 -11.16 -13.97
CA ILE A 329 -9.10 -11.66 -12.59
C ILE A 329 -10.54 -12.02 -12.21
N GLY A 330 -11.51 -11.24 -12.66
CA GLY A 330 -12.92 -11.53 -12.45
C GLY A 330 -13.34 -12.87 -13.05
N GLU A 331 -12.80 -13.23 -14.21
CA GLU A 331 -13.08 -14.52 -14.85
C GLU A 331 -12.40 -15.69 -14.14
N ILE A 332 -11.12 -15.52 -13.76
CA ILE A 332 -10.38 -16.52 -12.98
C ILE A 332 -11.13 -16.87 -11.67
N ILE A 333 -11.66 -15.86 -10.97
CA ILE A 333 -12.38 -16.08 -9.70
C ILE A 333 -13.64 -16.92 -9.92
N LYS A 334 -14.39 -16.68 -11.00
CA LYS A 334 -15.63 -17.42 -11.30
C LYS A 334 -15.33 -18.88 -11.66
N GLU A 335 -14.38 -19.12 -12.56
CA GLU A 335 -14.11 -20.49 -13.03
C GLU A 335 -13.56 -21.39 -11.91
N ILE A 336 -12.71 -20.86 -11.03
CA ILE A 336 -12.11 -21.65 -9.94
C ILE A 336 -13.09 -21.88 -8.77
N GLU A 337 -14.16 -21.09 -8.67
CA GLU A 337 -15.22 -21.25 -7.67
C GLU A 337 -16.14 -22.45 -7.97
N ASP A 338 -16.28 -22.81 -9.24
CA ASP A 338 -17.13 -23.92 -9.70
C ASP A 338 -16.46 -25.32 -9.60
N GLU A 339 -15.21 -25.41 -9.12
CA GLU A 339 -14.43 -26.65 -8.89
C GLU A 339 -14.09 -26.94 -7.41
#